data_AF-A0A969QYK9-F1
#
_entry.id   AF-A0A969QYK9-F1
#
_cell.length_a   1.000
_cell.length_b   1.000
_cell.length_c   1.000
_cell.angle_alpha   90.00
_cell.angle_beta   90.00
_cell.angle_gamma   90.00
#
_symmetry.space_group_name_H-M   'P 1'
#
loop_
_entity.id
_entity.type
_entity.pdbx_description
1 polymer ?
#
loop_
_entity_poly.entity_id
_entity_poly.type
_entity_poly.pdbx_seq_one_letter_code
_entity_poly.pdbx_strand_id
1 'polypeptide(L)'
;MSNNFDNLIWQQNSSQSDNGDNLKAIANWWSGLAGKEVTWQQRLIPTSGNLEELDWQPQKFDEKLILETPQVRGITLYWRNNKGVDERNITPSKLSLNTSQQRLYVFPQSQSQVVISVTLPVTIYQKINLVNPQLAATIKNGQGIILLRDETEKLEVKVALSQSQINQLLDQLKIADNQ
;
A
#
# COMPACT_ATOMS: atom_id res chain seq x y z
N MET A 1 4.14 15.54 -8.87
CA MET A 1 4.17 15.95 -7.46
C MET A 1 3.20 15.05 -6.70
N SER A 2 3.70 13.97 -6.11
CA SER A 2 2.88 12.99 -5.42
C SER A 2 2.54 13.53 -4.04
N ASN A 3 1.25 13.69 -3.74
CA ASN A 3 0.78 14.20 -2.45
C ASN A 3 1.32 13.34 -1.29
N ASN A 4 1.99 13.99 -0.33
CA ASN A 4 2.72 13.37 0.79
C ASN A 4 1.84 12.93 1.98
N PHE A 5 0.51 12.96 1.86
CA PHE A 5 -0.39 12.70 2.99
C PHE A 5 -0.50 11.22 3.39
N ASP A 6 -0.03 10.28 2.55
CA ASP A 6 -0.15 8.83 2.80
C ASP A 6 1.07 8.24 3.54
N ASN A 7 2.10 9.04 3.80
CA ASN A 7 3.37 8.59 4.37
C ASN A 7 3.51 9.04 5.82
N LEU A 8 3.49 8.09 6.76
CA LEU A 8 3.82 8.34 8.16
C LEU A 8 5.32 8.15 8.37
N ILE A 9 5.99 9.17 8.89
CA ILE A 9 7.44 9.12 9.10
C ILE A 9 7.74 9.24 10.59
N TRP A 10 8.48 8.26 11.11
CA TRP A 10 9.12 8.37 12.42
C TRP A 10 10.63 8.38 12.25
N GLN A 11 11.32 9.25 12.98
CA GLN A 11 12.78 9.30 13.01
C GLN A 11 13.28 9.53 14.44
N GLN A 12 14.30 8.78 14.83
CA GLN A 12 14.95 8.95 16.12
C GLN A 12 15.55 10.36 16.23
N ASN A 13 15.39 10.99 17.40
CA ASN A 13 15.87 12.35 17.69
C ASN A 13 15.27 13.45 16.79
N SER A 14 14.17 13.19 16.09
CA SER A 14 13.43 14.22 15.36
C SER A 14 12.69 15.15 16.33
N SER A 15 12.69 16.44 16.02
CA SER A 15 11.94 17.48 16.74
C SER A 15 10.54 17.74 16.15
N GLN A 16 10.12 16.95 15.15
CA GLN A 16 8.79 17.09 14.55
C GLN A 16 7.70 16.70 15.56
N SER A 17 6.64 17.51 15.64
CA SER A 17 5.59 17.33 16.66
C SER A 17 4.75 16.08 16.44
N ASP A 18 4.61 15.62 15.20
CA ASP A 18 3.87 14.41 14.81
C ASP A 18 4.67 13.11 14.98
N ASN A 19 5.97 13.20 15.26
CA ASN A 19 6.87 12.04 15.29
C ASN A 19 6.38 10.94 16.26
N GLY A 20 5.92 11.33 17.45
CA GLY A 20 5.38 10.38 18.43
C GLY A 20 4.09 9.70 17.96
N ASP A 21 3.18 10.46 17.37
CA ASP A 21 1.92 9.93 16.82
C ASP A 21 2.16 9.01 15.62
N ASN A 22 3.12 9.37 14.76
CA ASN A 22 3.54 8.54 13.64
C ASN A 22 4.12 7.20 14.14
N LEU A 23 4.98 7.20 15.17
CA LEU A 23 5.47 5.93 15.75
C LEU A 23 4.32 5.07 16.27
N LYS A 24 3.35 5.67 16.96
CA LYS A 24 2.19 4.95 17.49
C LYS A 24 1.34 4.34 16.37
N ALA A 25 1.09 5.09 15.29
CA ALA A 25 0.36 4.59 14.13
C ALA A 25 1.12 3.47 13.40
N ILE A 26 2.43 3.60 13.23
CA ILE A 26 3.29 2.56 12.66
C ILE A 26 3.30 1.31 13.56
N ALA A 27 3.33 1.48 14.89
CA ALA A 27 3.29 0.37 15.83
C ALA A 27 1.96 -0.39 15.78
N ASN A 28 0.83 0.32 15.65
CA ASN A 28 -0.47 -0.29 15.43
C ASN A 28 -0.51 -1.06 14.11
N TRP A 29 0.01 -0.48 13.03
CA TRP A 29 0.10 -1.14 11.73
C TRP A 29 0.95 -2.42 11.80
N TRP A 30 2.13 -2.34 12.41
CA TRP A 30 3.04 -3.48 12.59
C TRP A 30 2.38 -4.62 13.38
N SER A 31 1.73 -4.29 14.49
CA SER A 31 1.02 -5.28 15.32
C SER A 31 -0.16 -5.90 14.56
N GLY A 32 -0.80 -5.15 13.67
CA GLY A 32 -1.86 -5.61 12.78
C GLY A 32 -1.40 -6.57 11.67
N LEU A 33 -0.10 -6.84 11.54
CA LEU A 33 0.44 -7.86 10.63
C LEU A 33 0.38 -9.28 11.20
N ALA A 34 -0.06 -9.46 12.46
CA ALA A 34 -0.14 -10.76 13.10
C ALA A 34 -0.92 -11.78 12.24
N GLY A 35 -0.28 -12.90 11.94
CA GLY A 35 -0.84 -13.99 11.13
C GLY A 35 -0.95 -13.70 9.63
N LYS A 36 -0.45 -12.56 9.15
CA LYS A 36 -0.47 -12.19 7.73
C LYS A 36 0.85 -12.52 7.04
N GLU A 37 0.77 -13.00 5.81
CA GLU A 37 1.95 -13.11 4.93
C GLU A 37 2.36 -11.72 4.45
N VAL A 38 3.64 -11.41 4.57
CA VAL A 38 4.26 -10.17 4.07
C VAL A 38 5.39 -10.49 3.11
N THR A 39 5.63 -9.58 2.16
CA THR A 39 6.85 -9.58 1.36
C THR A 39 7.92 -8.80 2.11
N TRP A 40 9.05 -9.44 2.34
CA TRP A 40 10.22 -8.89 3.02
C TRP A 40 11.38 -8.75 2.04
N GLN A 41 11.88 -7.53 1.87
CA GLN A 41 12.94 -7.23 0.91
C GLN A 41 14.01 -6.37 1.57
N GLN A 42 15.26 -6.55 1.15
CA GLN A 42 16.39 -5.77 1.65
C GLN A 42 17.21 -5.21 0.48
N ARG A 43 17.54 -3.93 0.53
CA ARG A 43 18.38 -3.27 -0.50
C ARG A 43 19.45 -2.41 0.16
N LEU A 44 20.58 -2.25 -0.54
CA LEU A 44 21.59 -1.26 -0.19
C LEU A 44 21.10 0.12 -0.61
N ILE A 45 21.21 1.09 0.29
CA ILE A 45 20.90 2.48 -0.01
C ILE A 45 21.92 2.98 -1.04
N PRO A 46 21.48 3.57 -2.17
CA PRO A 46 22.39 4.10 -3.17
C PRO A 46 23.28 5.20 -2.57
N THR A 47 24.45 5.43 -3.17
CA THR A 47 25.35 6.52 -2.74
C THR A 47 24.70 7.91 -2.86
N SER A 48 23.70 8.05 -3.75
CA SER A 48 22.87 9.25 -3.88
C SER A 48 21.95 9.48 -2.66
N GLY A 49 21.68 8.44 -1.86
CA GLY A 49 20.69 8.45 -0.79
C GLY A 49 19.25 8.46 -1.27
N ASN A 50 19.02 8.47 -2.60
CA ASN A 50 17.69 8.53 -3.19
C ASN A 50 17.05 7.14 -3.23
N LEU A 51 15.97 6.97 -2.47
CA LEU A 51 15.26 5.69 -2.37
C LEU A 51 14.41 5.38 -3.60
N GLU A 52 14.11 6.37 -4.44
CA GLU A 52 13.38 6.15 -5.70
C GLU A 52 14.20 5.36 -6.73
N GLU A 53 15.52 5.32 -6.56
CA GLU A 53 16.44 4.54 -7.39
C GLU A 53 16.47 3.04 -7.00
N LEU A 54 15.85 2.68 -5.89
CA LEU A 54 15.82 1.30 -5.43
C LEU A 54 14.88 0.44 -6.28
N ASP A 55 15.44 -0.60 -6.89
CA ASP A 55 14.65 -1.60 -7.58
C ASP A 55 14.04 -2.61 -6.59
N TRP A 56 12.72 -2.52 -6.43
CA TRP A 56 11.93 -3.41 -5.60
C TRP A 56 11.35 -4.61 -6.37
N GLN A 57 11.78 -4.86 -7.61
CA GLN A 57 11.49 -6.13 -8.28
C GLN A 57 11.99 -7.31 -7.44
N PRO A 58 11.31 -8.46 -7.48
CA PRO A 58 11.69 -9.64 -6.72
C PRO A 58 13.15 -10.06 -6.98
N GLN A 59 13.92 -10.24 -5.91
CA GLN A 59 15.32 -10.70 -5.95
C GLN A 59 15.49 -12.01 -5.16
N LYS A 60 16.62 -12.70 -5.39
CA LYS A 60 16.90 -14.05 -4.86
C LYS A 60 16.77 -14.18 -3.34
N PHE A 61 17.02 -13.10 -2.60
CA PHE A 61 16.99 -13.09 -1.12
C PHE A 61 15.75 -12.40 -0.54
N ASP A 62 14.79 -12.05 -1.39
CA ASP A 62 13.50 -11.57 -0.91
C ASP A 62 12.70 -12.76 -0.34
N GLU A 63 12.04 -12.52 0.79
CA GLU A 63 11.31 -13.56 1.50
C GLU A 63 9.81 -13.25 1.53
N LYS A 64 9.02 -14.31 1.53
CA LYS A 64 7.64 -14.26 2.01
C LYS A 64 7.59 -14.97 3.36
N LEU A 65 7.03 -14.27 4.34
CA LEU A 65 6.98 -14.76 5.72
C LEU A 65 5.67 -14.38 6.38
N ILE A 66 5.18 -15.26 7.24
CA ILE A 66 4.02 -14.96 8.09
C ILE A 66 4.57 -14.42 9.41
N LEU A 67 4.15 -13.20 9.77
CA LEU A 67 4.57 -12.56 11.02
C LEU A 67 3.73 -13.06 12.18
N GLU A 68 4.38 -13.69 13.15
CA GLU A 68 3.76 -14.13 14.40
C GLU A 68 4.13 -13.17 15.54
N THR A 69 3.14 -12.79 16.34
CA THR A 69 3.30 -11.89 17.49
C THR A 69 4.10 -10.60 17.21
N PRO A 70 3.89 -9.91 16.06
CA PRO A 70 4.59 -8.66 15.79
C PRO A 70 4.21 -7.61 16.84
N GLN A 71 5.21 -6.89 17.35
CA GLN A 71 5.02 -5.85 18.36
C GLN A 71 6.14 -4.82 18.30
N VAL A 72 5.87 -3.63 18.83
CA VAL A 72 6.90 -2.59 19.01
C VAL A 72 7.13 -2.40 20.50
N ARG A 73 8.38 -2.53 20.95
CA ARG A 73 8.78 -2.24 22.35
C ARG A 73 9.75 -1.07 22.34
N GLY A 74 9.31 0.08 22.85
CA GLY A 74 10.01 1.35 22.67
C GLY A 74 9.97 1.75 21.19
N ILE A 75 11.12 1.64 20.51
CA ILE A 75 11.25 1.90 19.06
C ILE A 75 11.56 0.64 18.26
N THR A 76 11.86 -0.47 18.95
CA THR A 76 12.34 -1.70 18.33
C THR A 76 11.17 -2.54 17.87
N LEU A 77 11.21 -2.96 16.61
CA LEU A 77 10.25 -3.88 16.00
C LEU A 77 10.64 -5.31 16.38
N TYR A 78 9.69 -6.09 16.89
CA TYR A 78 9.84 -7.51 17.22
C TYR A 78 8.85 -8.34 16.43
N TRP A 79 9.23 -9.57 16.08
CA TRP A 79 8.36 -10.56 15.46
C TRP A 79 8.91 -11.98 15.58
N ARG A 80 8.09 -12.99 15.34
CA ARG A 80 8.53 -14.36 15.03
C ARG A 80 8.20 -14.70 13.59
N ASN A 81 9.00 -15.56 12.98
CA ASN A 81 8.75 -16.13 11.66
C ASN A 81 8.05 -17.47 11.86
N ASN A 82 6.98 -17.78 11.13
CA ASN A 82 6.31 -19.10 11.17
C ASN A 82 7.22 -20.32 10.90
N LYS A 83 8.45 -20.11 10.39
CA LYS A 83 9.47 -21.14 10.15
C LYS A 83 10.47 -21.33 11.31
N GLY A 84 10.39 -20.54 12.39
CA GLY A 84 11.33 -20.60 13.51
C GLY A 84 10.72 -20.18 14.84
N VAL A 85 11.29 -20.66 15.95
CA VAL A 85 10.75 -20.40 17.30
C VAL A 85 11.25 -19.07 17.88
N ASP A 86 12.39 -18.60 17.39
CA ASP A 86 13.10 -17.45 17.97
C ASP A 86 12.47 -16.11 17.58
N GLU A 87 12.38 -15.22 18.57
CA GLU A 87 11.98 -13.83 18.39
C GLU A 87 13.09 -13.05 17.69
N ARG A 88 12.75 -12.44 16.55
CA ARG A 88 13.61 -11.52 15.79
C ARG A 88 13.27 -10.08 16.13
N ASN A 89 14.24 -9.20 15.95
CA ASN A 89 14.04 -7.78 16.19
C ASN A 89 14.92 -6.89 15.31
N ILE A 90 14.47 -5.66 15.09
CA ILE A 90 15.24 -4.57 14.45
C ILE A 90 14.96 -3.27 15.21
N THR A 91 16.02 -2.61 15.65
CA THR A 91 15.94 -1.23 16.17
C THR A 91 16.19 -0.24 15.02
N PRO A 92 15.20 0.58 14.63
CA PRO A 92 15.31 1.51 13.52
C PRO A 92 15.85 2.88 13.94
N SER A 93 16.60 3.54 13.06
CA SER A 93 16.90 4.98 13.14
C SER A 93 15.79 5.82 12.51
N LYS A 94 15.07 5.23 11.54
CA LYS A 94 13.92 5.81 10.84
C LYS A 94 12.94 4.71 10.41
N LEU A 95 11.66 5.07 10.38
CA LEU A 95 10.57 4.30 9.81
C LEU A 95 9.79 5.19 8.85
N SER A 96 9.36 4.64 7.71
CA SER A 96 8.49 5.33 6.76
C SER A 96 7.41 4.36 6.29
N LEU A 97 6.17 4.57 6.75
CA LEU A 97 5.02 3.76 6.37
C LEU A 97 4.21 4.47 5.30
N ASN A 98 4.17 3.89 4.11
CA ASN A 98 3.19 4.24 3.10
C ASN A 98 1.90 3.46 3.37
N THR A 99 0.86 4.16 3.80
CA THR A 99 -0.41 3.56 4.21
C THR A 99 -1.26 3.10 3.03
N SER A 100 -1.19 3.76 1.86
CA SER A 100 -1.94 3.34 0.68
C SER A 100 -1.37 2.06 0.05
N GLN A 101 -0.04 1.93 0.03
CA GLN A 101 0.69 0.76 -0.47
C GLN A 101 0.86 -0.34 0.58
N GLN A 102 0.49 -0.08 1.84
CA GLN A 102 0.72 -0.97 2.99
C GLN A 102 2.18 -1.44 3.05
N ARG A 103 3.11 -0.49 2.94
CA ARG A 103 4.55 -0.75 2.89
C ARG A 103 5.29 0.06 3.94
N LEU A 104 6.03 -0.62 4.79
CA LEU A 104 6.93 -0.02 5.78
C LEU A 104 8.38 -0.14 5.31
N TYR A 105 9.06 1.00 5.19
CA TYR A 105 10.50 1.06 5.10
C TYR A 105 11.11 1.18 6.51
N VAL A 106 12.07 0.31 6.79
CA VAL A 106 12.81 0.24 8.04
C VAL A 106 14.28 0.53 7.75
N PHE A 107 14.83 1.55 8.42
CA PHE A 107 16.23 1.93 8.34
C PHE A 107 16.92 1.46 9.63
N PRO A 108 17.67 0.34 9.63
CA PRO A 108 18.23 -0.21 10.86
C PRO A 108 19.34 0.68 11.43
N GLN A 109 19.39 0.86 12.76
CA GLN A 109 20.50 1.58 13.41
C GLN A 109 21.84 0.86 13.24
N SER A 110 21.83 -0.47 13.31
CA SER A 110 23.04 -1.30 13.22
C SER A 110 23.61 -1.40 11.81
N GLN A 111 22.83 -1.06 10.77
CA GLN A 111 23.21 -1.19 9.36
C GLN A 111 22.66 0.00 8.57
N SER A 112 23.29 1.17 8.73
CA SER A 112 22.84 2.43 8.12
C SER A 112 22.84 2.44 6.58
N GLN A 113 23.50 1.47 5.95
CA GLN A 113 23.64 1.36 4.49
C GLN A 113 22.51 0.54 3.86
N VAL A 114 21.59 0.03 4.68
CA VAL A 114 20.54 -0.90 4.27
C VAL A 114 19.18 -0.28 4.55
N VAL A 115 18.24 -0.52 3.64
CA VAL A 115 16.81 -0.34 3.89
C VAL A 115 16.09 -1.67 3.72
N ILE A 116 15.20 -1.95 4.65
CA ILE A 116 14.31 -3.11 4.61
C ILE A 116 12.92 -2.61 4.24
N SER A 117 12.25 -3.28 3.31
CA SER A 117 10.86 -3.07 2.97
C SER A 117 10.03 -4.24 3.46
N VAL A 118 9.00 -3.95 4.25
CA VAL A 118 7.99 -4.91 4.68
C VAL A 118 6.67 -4.48 4.06
N THR A 119 6.18 -5.24 3.08
CA THR A 119 4.94 -4.95 2.37
C THR A 119 3.88 -5.98 2.73
N LEU A 120 2.72 -5.53 3.17
CA LEU A 120 1.53 -6.38 3.24
C LEU A 120 0.87 -6.38 1.85
N PRO A 121 0.92 -7.50 1.10
CA PRO A 121 0.30 -7.57 -0.22
C PRO A 121 -1.23 -7.47 -0.06
N VAL A 122 -1.77 -6.30 -0.34
CA VAL A 122 -3.21 -6.05 -0.43
C VAL A 122 -3.60 -5.91 -1.90
N THR A 123 -4.76 -6.45 -2.27
CA THR A 123 -5.41 -6.09 -3.54
C THR A 123 -5.96 -4.67 -3.38
N ILE A 124 -5.17 -3.67 -3.76
CA ILE A 124 -5.56 -2.26 -3.65
C ILE A 124 -6.54 -1.95 -4.78
N TYR A 125 -7.83 -1.92 -4.47
CA TYR A 125 -8.81 -1.28 -5.34
C TYR A 125 -8.64 0.23 -5.21
N GLN A 126 -8.09 0.88 -6.24
CA GLN A 126 -8.11 2.34 -6.31
C GLN A 126 -9.54 2.80 -6.58
N LYS A 127 -10.14 3.47 -5.60
CA LYS A 127 -11.47 4.06 -5.75
C LYS A 127 -11.32 5.46 -6.35
N ILE A 128 -11.87 5.65 -7.54
CA ILE A 128 -11.99 6.96 -8.18
C ILE A 128 -13.45 7.39 -8.03
N ASN A 129 -13.68 8.54 -7.40
CA ASN A 129 -15.01 9.15 -7.32
C ASN A 129 -15.14 10.19 -8.43
N LEU A 130 -15.98 9.93 -9.42
CA LEU A 130 -16.37 10.91 -10.43
C LEU A 130 -17.71 11.53 -10.05
N VAL A 131 -17.79 12.85 -9.96
CA VAL A 131 -19.03 13.56 -9.61
C VAL A 131 -19.62 14.16 -10.88
N ASN A 132 -20.78 13.64 -11.30
CA ASN A 132 -21.46 14.03 -12.55
C ASN A 132 -20.55 14.05 -13.79
N PRO A 133 -19.80 12.96 -14.08
CA PRO A 133 -18.96 12.92 -15.26
C PRO A 133 -19.81 13.01 -16.54
N GLN A 134 -19.20 13.48 -17.62
CA GLN A 134 -19.76 13.28 -18.95
C GLN A 134 -19.82 11.78 -19.23
N LEU A 135 -21.01 11.29 -19.59
CA LEU A 135 -21.29 9.89 -19.85
C LEU A 135 -21.55 9.68 -21.34
N ALA A 136 -20.85 8.72 -21.95
CA ALA A 136 -21.19 8.19 -23.25
C ALA A 136 -21.20 6.66 -23.20
N ALA A 137 -22.17 6.02 -23.86
CA ALA A 137 -22.26 4.57 -23.93
C ALA A 137 -22.61 4.12 -25.35
N THR A 138 -22.00 3.02 -25.79
CA THR A 138 -22.32 2.36 -27.07
C THR A 138 -22.37 0.86 -26.87
N ILE A 139 -23.29 0.19 -27.56
CA ILE A 139 -23.38 -1.27 -27.62
C ILE A 139 -23.38 -1.66 -29.10
N LYS A 140 -22.45 -2.54 -29.49
CA LYS A 140 -22.35 -3.04 -30.86
C LYS A 140 -21.92 -4.51 -30.83
N ASN A 141 -22.63 -5.36 -31.58
CA ASN A 141 -22.32 -6.79 -31.71
C ASN A 141 -22.15 -7.51 -30.35
N GLY A 142 -22.95 -7.13 -29.34
CA GLY A 142 -22.89 -7.70 -28.01
C GLY A 142 -21.71 -7.29 -27.13
N GLN A 143 -20.99 -6.24 -27.53
CA GLN A 143 -19.97 -5.58 -26.71
C GLN A 143 -20.40 -4.16 -26.39
N GLY A 144 -20.23 -3.76 -25.13
CA GLY A 144 -20.56 -2.45 -24.63
C GLY A 144 -19.29 -1.66 -24.31
N ILE A 145 -19.30 -0.37 -24.60
CA ILE A 145 -18.29 0.58 -24.11
C ILE A 145 -19.02 1.69 -23.37
N ILE A 146 -18.58 1.97 -22.15
CA ILE A 146 -18.97 3.16 -21.38
C ILE A 146 -17.73 4.05 -21.23
N LEU A 147 -17.90 5.34 -21.47
CA LEU A 147 -16.91 6.37 -21.24
C LEU A 147 -17.47 7.31 -20.16
N LEU A 148 -16.67 7.51 -19.12
CA LEU A 148 -16.89 8.51 -18.07
C LEU A 148 -15.75 9.52 -18.16
N ARG A 149 -16.05 10.78 -18.42
CA ARG A 149 -15.05 11.84 -18.54
C ARG A 149 -15.30 12.96 -17.54
N ASP A 150 -14.25 13.33 -16.81
CA ASP A 150 -14.21 14.51 -15.97
C ASP A 150 -13.22 15.51 -16.59
N GLU A 151 -13.74 16.61 -17.12
CA GLU A 151 -12.91 17.62 -17.79
C GLU A 151 -12.11 18.48 -16.81
N THR A 152 -12.55 18.58 -15.56
CA THR A 152 -11.88 19.37 -14.51
C THR A 152 -10.66 18.61 -14.02
N GLU A 153 -10.84 17.33 -13.69
CA GLU A 153 -9.76 16.44 -13.23
C GLU A 153 -8.89 15.90 -14.38
N LYS A 154 -9.24 16.21 -15.64
CA LYS A 154 -8.57 15.69 -16.86
C LYS A 154 -8.48 14.16 -16.85
N LEU A 155 -9.56 13.51 -16.45
CA LEU A 155 -9.64 12.06 -16.28
C LEU A 155 -10.68 11.45 -17.22
N GLU A 156 -10.33 10.34 -17.86
CA GLU A 156 -11.24 9.53 -18.66
C GLU A 156 -11.15 8.07 -18.23
N VAL A 157 -12.30 7.48 -17.90
CA VAL A 157 -12.46 6.07 -17.57
C VAL A 157 -13.24 5.40 -18.68
N LYS A 158 -12.61 4.42 -19.34
CA LYS A 158 -13.23 3.57 -20.36
C LYS A 158 -13.50 2.19 -19.79
N VAL A 159 -14.78 1.80 -19.79
CA VAL A 159 -15.23 0.49 -19.34
C VAL A 159 -15.69 -0.31 -20.56
N ALA A 160 -15.04 -1.44 -20.82
CA ALA A 160 -15.48 -2.40 -21.83
C ALA A 160 -16.27 -3.52 -21.15
N LEU A 161 -17.45 -3.83 -21.69
CA LEU A 161 -18.40 -4.79 -21.12
C LEU A 161 -18.72 -5.89 -22.13
N SER A 162 -18.79 -7.12 -21.65
CA SER A 162 -19.40 -8.23 -22.40
C SER A 162 -20.93 -8.12 -22.39
N GLN A 163 -21.61 -8.86 -23.27
CA GLN A 163 -23.08 -8.91 -23.27
C GLN A 163 -23.68 -9.31 -21.91
N SER A 164 -23.06 -10.26 -21.18
CA SER A 164 -23.54 -10.65 -19.85
C SER A 164 -23.40 -9.52 -18.84
N GLN A 165 -22.30 -8.78 -18.87
CA GLN A 165 -22.09 -7.63 -17.99
C GLN A 165 -23.00 -6.44 -18.34
N ILE A 166 -23.32 -6.25 -19.62
CA ILE A 166 -24.33 -5.27 -20.06
C ILE A 166 -25.69 -5.60 -19.46
N ASN A 167 -26.14 -6.85 -19.58
CA ASN A 167 -27.42 -7.28 -19.02
C ASN A 167 -27.45 -7.07 -17.51
N GLN A 168 -26.38 -7.48 -16.81
CA GLN A 168 -26.24 -7.27 -15.37
C GLN A 168 -26.31 -5.78 -14.99
N LEU A 169 -25.64 -4.90 -15.73
CA LEU A 169 -25.68 -3.46 -15.48
C LEU A 169 -27.10 -2.90 -15.66
N LEU A 170 -27.78 -3.26 -16.75
CA LEU A 170 -29.14 -2.82 -17.03
C LEU A 170 -30.11 -3.29 -15.93
N ASP A 171 -29.96 -4.51 -15.44
CA ASP A 171 -30.82 -5.04 -14.38
C ASP A 171 -30.57 -4.33 -13.04
N GLN A 172 -29.32 -4.01 -12.70
CA GLN A 172 -29.00 -3.23 -11.50
C GLN A 172 -29.56 -1.81 -11.55
N LEU A 173 -29.56 -1.16 -12.73
CA LEU A 173 -30.12 0.18 -12.89
C LEU A 173 -31.65 0.22 -12.80
N LYS A 174 -32.35 -0.83 -13.27
CA LYS A 174 -33.82 -0.94 -13.18
C LYS A 174 -34.34 -1.07 -11.74
N ILE A 175 -33.53 -1.57 -10.80
CA ILE A 175 -33.94 -1.77 -9.40
C ILE A 175 -34.17 -0.42 -8.69
N ALA A 176 -33.58 0.68 -9.18
CA ALA A 176 -33.71 2.00 -8.59
C ALA A 176 -35.10 2.66 -8.75
N ASP A 177 -36.00 2.10 -9.57
CA ASP A 177 -37.35 2.65 -9.81
C ASP A 177 -38.45 2.08 -8.87
N ASN A 178 -38.12 1.17 -7.95
CA ASN A 178 -39.10 0.50 -7.07
C ASN A 178 -38.92 0.77 -5.55
N GLN A 179 -38.43 1.95 -5.17
CA GLN A 179 -38.48 2.43 -3.77
C GLN A 179 -39.15 3.79 -3.65
#